data_AF-A0A6L5DUM2-F1
#
_entry.id   AF-A0A6L5DUM2-F1
#
_cell.length_a   1.000
_cell.length_b   1.000
_cell.length_c   1.000
_cell.angle_alpha   90.00
_cell.angle_beta   90.00
_cell.angle_gamma   90.00
#
_symmetry.space_group_name_H-M   'P 1'
#
loop_
_entity.id
_entity.type
_entity.pdbx_description
1 polymer ?
#
loop_
_entity_poly.entity_id
_entity_poly.type
_entity_poly.pdbx_seq_one_letter_code
_entity_poly.pdbx_strand_id
1 'polypeptide(L)'
;MMQNIKLLSLVTIFLLGSIMPLMAQYEKGIDIPQGKKIRIQSAMSYGRSSKGFLEFPGGEKYWRKNGNQMDIWTKDTNSNKLFYLWKNADGYFNIQPTSYKGNVDAKNVPAQNGTALHLWNPHGKASQQFYFKHLGEGRYKIYHRSGKVVCLKDNKTDKNGNKVHLWKDHNAISTEWFILDANTNKPIVVDKKVGIVHKSLKGSRVDESKTFYIQSAMSHGRGSKGFFEFGGADWQKKGNRAQIWTKGNSSSNNKMFKFEKTPNGEFYWIKAAKSANGVVDCKGGGTSKGTPLHFWSKHGGDSQKFYLKKLPNGSYKIYHKSGKVVCLQNNKTDNNGNKIHLWDDHNAITTEWYLTPVR
;
A
#
# COMPACT_ATOMS: atom_id res chain seq x y z
N MET A 1 -45.47 53.80 -20.04
CA MET A 1 -44.59 53.14 -21.04
C MET A 1 -43.66 52.21 -20.26
N MET A 2 -43.79 50.90 -20.49
CA MET A 2 -43.15 49.83 -19.70
C MET A 2 -41.62 49.90 -19.76
N GLN A 3 -40.94 49.72 -18.62
CA GLN A 3 -39.62 49.10 -18.60
C GLN A 3 -39.55 48.06 -17.48
N ASN A 4 -39.53 46.80 -17.89
CA ASN A 4 -39.28 45.62 -17.08
C ASN A 4 -37.83 45.61 -16.60
N ILE A 5 -37.59 45.80 -15.30
CA ILE A 5 -36.31 45.46 -14.68
C ILE A 5 -36.45 44.05 -14.11
N LYS A 6 -35.95 43.06 -14.85
CA LYS A 6 -35.75 41.70 -14.34
C LYS A 6 -34.64 41.73 -13.29
N LEU A 7 -35.01 41.54 -12.03
CA LEU A 7 -34.08 41.27 -10.95
C LEU A 7 -33.52 39.84 -11.15
N LEU A 8 -32.28 39.72 -11.61
CA LEU A 8 -31.59 38.44 -11.71
C LEU A 8 -31.08 38.08 -10.30
N SER A 9 -31.81 37.20 -9.60
CA SER A 9 -31.37 36.61 -8.34
C SER A 9 -30.18 35.69 -8.62
N LEU A 10 -28.95 36.19 -8.44
CA LEU A 10 -27.75 35.35 -8.44
C LEU A 10 -27.74 34.53 -7.15
N VAL A 11 -28.32 33.33 -7.20
CA VAL A 11 -28.14 32.33 -6.14
C VAL A 11 -26.73 31.75 -6.30
N THR A 12 -25.75 32.41 -5.67
CA THR A 12 -24.40 31.87 -5.56
C THR A 12 -24.43 30.74 -4.53
N ILE A 13 -24.69 29.52 -5.00
CA ILE A 13 -24.50 28.31 -4.19
C ILE A 13 -22.99 28.16 -3.95
N PHE A 14 -22.51 28.65 -2.81
CA PHE A 14 -21.23 28.22 -2.27
C PHE A 14 -21.36 26.76 -1.85
N LEU A 15 -21.17 25.85 -2.79
CA LEU A 15 -20.85 24.46 -2.49
C LEU A 15 -19.42 24.46 -1.92
N LEU A 16 -19.28 24.77 -0.64
CA LEU A 16 -18.12 24.41 0.17
C LEU A 16 -18.14 22.88 0.34
N GLY A 17 -17.96 22.18 -0.77
CA GLY A 17 -17.53 20.80 -0.77
C GLY A 17 -16.12 20.81 -0.21
N SER A 18 -16.01 20.59 1.10
CA SER A 18 -14.74 20.24 1.73
C SER A 18 -14.15 19.13 0.88
N ILE A 19 -13.06 19.43 0.18
CA ILE A 19 -12.29 18.46 -0.58
C ILE A 19 -11.79 17.46 0.46
N MET A 20 -12.54 16.38 0.67
CA MET A 20 -12.01 15.22 1.35
C MET A 20 -10.77 14.83 0.54
N PRO A 21 -9.59 14.73 1.16
CA PRO A 21 -8.43 14.27 0.42
C PRO A 21 -8.78 12.90 -0.19
N LEU A 22 -8.59 12.81 -1.50
CA LEU A 22 -8.78 11.65 -2.40
C LEU A 22 -8.18 10.33 -1.87
N MET A 23 -7.42 10.40 -0.78
CA MET A 23 -6.90 9.27 0.02
C MET A 23 -7.99 8.48 0.76
N ALA A 24 -9.19 9.04 0.99
CA ALA A 24 -10.25 8.40 1.79
C ALA A 24 -11.07 7.32 1.06
N GLN A 25 -10.75 7.01 -0.20
CA GLN A 25 -11.27 5.82 -0.90
C GLN A 25 -10.44 4.55 -0.61
N TYR A 26 -9.35 4.63 0.15
CA TYR A 26 -8.53 3.47 0.49
C TYR A 26 -9.11 2.67 1.66
N GLU A 27 -9.51 1.43 1.35
CA GLU A 27 -9.80 0.32 2.27
C GLU A 27 -11.06 0.43 3.17
N LYS A 28 -12.16 1.01 2.69
CA LYS A 28 -13.49 0.85 3.35
C LYS A 28 -14.06 -0.59 3.32
N GLY A 29 -13.39 -1.51 2.64
CA GLY A 29 -13.79 -2.92 2.43
C GLY A 29 -13.06 -3.94 3.32
N ILE A 30 -12.33 -3.53 4.36
CA ILE A 30 -11.74 -4.50 5.29
C ILE A 30 -12.84 -5.08 6.19
N ASP A 31 -13.05 -6.39 6.10
CA ASP A 31 -13.99 -7.15 6.93
C ASP A 31 -13.34 -7.54 8.27
N ILE A 32 -12.87 -6.54 9.04
CA ILE A 32 -12.36 -6.83 10.39
C ILE A 32 -13.52 -7.42 11.20
N PRO A 33 -13.36 -8.61 11.83
CA PRO A 33 -14.43 -9.28 12.54
C PRO A 33 -15.10 -8.34 13.56
N GLN A 34 -16.34 -7.96 13.24
CA GLN A 34 -17.14 -7.11 14.10
C GLN A 34 -17.68 -7.91 15.27
N GLY A 35 -17.77 -7.30 16.46
CA GLY A 35 -18.26 -7.97 17.66
C GLY A 35 -17.39 -9.14 18.17
N LYS A 36 -16.22 -9.38 17.57
CA LYS A 36 -15.24 -10.35 18.07
C LYS A 36 -14.32 -9.70 19.10
N LYS A 37 -14.06 -10.39 20.22
CA LYS A 37 -13.09 -9.91 21.22
C LYS A 37 -11.68 -9.94 20.62
N ILE A 38 -11.00 -8.80 20.67
CA ILE A 38 -9.64 -8.64 20.16
C ILE A 38 -8.69 -8.10 21.23
N ARG A 39 -7.39 -8.26 20.97
CA ARG A 39 -6.31 -7.46 21.54
C ARG A 39 -5.61 -6.70 20.44
N ILE A 40 -4.96 -5.58 20.78
CA ILE A 40 -4.13 -4.83 19.83
C ILE A 40 -2.73 -4.73 20.44
N GLN A 41 -1.72 -5.27 19.76
CA GLN A 41 -0.33 -5.29 20.23
C GLN A 41 0.57 -4.48 19.31
N SER A 42 1.50 -3.72 19.89
CA SER A 42 2.56 -3.01 19.16
C SER A 42 3.39 -3.98 18.32
N ALA A 43 3.66 -3.60 17.07
CA ALA A 43 4.53 -4.36 16.18
C ALA A 43 6.00 -4.39 16.63
N MET A 44 6.39 -3.57 17.61
CA MET A 44 7.74 -3.55 18.17
C MET A 44 8.08 -4.85 18.93
N SER A 45 7.12 -5.40 19.70
CA SER A 45 7.28 -6.63 20.50
C SER A 45 6.50 -7.84 19.99
N TYR A 46 5.60 -7.69 19.02
CA TYR A 46 4.85 -8.83 18.51
C TYR A 46 5.79 -9.97 18.05
N GLY A 47 5.47 -11.20 18.47
CA GLY A 47 6.28 -12.40 18.19
C GLY A 47 7.58 -12.52 18.99
N ARG A 48 7.90 -11.55 19.86
CA ARG A 48 9.15 -11.51 20.64
C ARG A 48 8.93 -11.45 22.15
N SER A 49 7.85 -10.82 22.59
CA SER A 49 7.52 -10.72 24.01
C SER A 49 6.02 -10.52 24.23
N SER A 50 5.61 -10.53 25.50
CA SER A 50 4.23 -10.21 25.93
C SER A 50 3.98 -8.71 26.12
N LYS A 51 4.92 -7.81 25.78
CA LYS A 51 4.77 -6.36 25.94
C LYS A 51 3.93 -5.71 24.84
N GLY A 52 3.52 -4.46 25.06
CA GLY A 52 3.02 -3.60 24.00
C GLY A 52 1.52 -3.72 23.69
N PHE A 53 0.71 -4.25 24.60
CA PHE A 53 -0.73 -4.37 24.40
C PHE A 53 -1.43 -3.06 24.75
N LEU A 54 -2.23 -2.51 23.82
CA LEU A 54 -3.09 -1.36 24.10
C LEU A 54 -3.99 -1.64 25.30
N GLU A 55 -4.05 -0.69 26.22
CA GLU A 55 -4.93 -0.76 27.38
C GLU A 55 -5.49 0.61 27.78
N PHE A 56 -6.49 0.57 28.66
CA PHE A 56 -6.77 1.68 29.56
C PHE A 56 -6.13 1.38 30.93
N PRO A 57 -5.28 2.28 31.46
CA PRO A 57 -4.47 1.98 32.65
C PRO A 57 -5.30 1.87 33.93
N GLY A 58 -4.74 1.18 34.93
CA GLY A 58 -5.35 1.02 36.26
C GLY A 58 -5.82 -0.40 36.59
N GLY A 59 -5.56 -1.38 35.71
CA GLY A 59 -5.96 -2.77 35.88
C GLY A 59 -7.48 -2.93 36.06
N GLU A 60 -7.94 -4.13 36.41
CA GLU A 60 -9.38 -4.47 36.44
C GLU A 60 -10.22 -3.54 37.34
N LYS A 61 -9.62 -2.97 38.40
CA LYS A 61 -10.32 -2.14 39.37
C LYS A 61 -10.54 -0.69 38.92
N TYR A 62 -9.58 -0.07 38.21
CA TYR A 62 -9.57 1.39 38.02
C TYR A 62 -9.63 1.87 36.57
N TRP A 63 -9.60 0.94 35.59
CA TRP A 63 -9.53 1.34 34.19
C TRP A 63 -10.82 2.00 33.64
N ARG A 64 -11.98 1.73 34.25
CA ARG A 64 -13.33 2.14 33.81
C ARG A 64 -13.69 3.58 34.17
N LYS A 65 -12.84 4.53 33.78
CA LYS A 65 -13.03 5.95 34.09
C LYS A 65 -12.83 6.83 32.86
N ASN A 66 -13.81 7.68 32.57
CA ASN A 66 -13.70 8.67 31.51
C ASN A 66 -12.49 9.59 31.73
N GLY A 67 -11.78 9.87 30.65
CA GLY A 67 -10.55 10.65 30.66
C GLY A 67 -9.27 9.82 30.84
N ASN A 68 -9.36 8.53 31.19
CA ASN A 68 -8.19 7.65 31.26
C ASN A 68 -7.49 7.59 29.92
N GLN A 69 -6.27 8.12 29.84
CA GLN A 69 -5.47 8.09 28.62
C GLN A 69 -4.92 6.69 28.38
N MET A 70 -5.06 6.21 27.14
CA MET A 70 -4.52 4.93 26.70
C MET A 70 -3.00 4.88 26.82
N ASP A 71 -2.51 3.71 27.19
CA ASP A 71 -1.11 3.32 27.13
C ASP A 71 -0.97 1.87 26.68
N ILE A 72 0.25 1.36 26.76
CA ILE A 72 0.55 -0.04 26.50
C ILE A 72 1.12 -0.72 27.73
N TRP A 73 0.84 -2.01 27.87
CA TRP A 73 1.37 -2.83 28.96
C TRP A 73 1.64 -4.27 28.54
N THR A 74 2.28 -5.02 29.43
CA THR A 74 2.43 -6.47 29.29
C THR A 74 1.07 -7.15 29.32
N LYS A 75 0.89 -8.18 28.48
CA LYS A 75 -0.30 -9.03 28.46
C LYS A 75 -0.56 -9.62 29.84
N ASP A 76 -1.82 -9.54 30.26
CA ASP A 76 -2.38 -10.19 31.44
C ASP A 76 -3.82 -10.65 31.14
N THR A 77 -4.55 -11.06 32.17
CA THR A 77 -5.94 -11.52 32.10
C THR A 77 -6.97 -10.39 32.26
N ASN A 78 -6.52 -9.15 32.50
CA ASN A 78 -7.43 -8.03 32.76
C ASN A 78 -8.23 -7.67 31.51
N SER A 79 -9.49 -7.28 31.72
CA SER A 79 -10.40 -6.91 30.63
C SER A 79 -10.06 -5.57 29.97
N ASN A 80 -9.18 -4.78 30.59
CA ASN A 80 -8.77 -3.45 30.13
C ASN A 80 -7.92 -3.45 28.85
N LYS A 81 -7.53 -4.63 28.35
CA LYS A 81 -6.80 -4.86 27.08
C LYS A 81 -7.66 -5.49 25.99
N LEU A 82 -8.94 -5.71 26.27
CA LEU A 82 -9.88 -6.39 25.38
C LEU A 82 -10.81 -5.38 24.72
N PHE A 83 -10.93 -5.47 23.40
CA PHE A 83 -11.76 -4.56 22.61
C PHE A 83 -12.69 -5.30 21.66
N TYR A 84 -13.77 -4.63 21.29
CA TYR A 84 -14.59 -4.89 20.11
C TYR A 84 -14.36 -3.79 19.08
N LEU A 85 -14.54 -4.15 17.81
CA LEU A 85 -14.60 -3.20 16.70
C LEU A 85 -16.01 -3.19 16.15
N TRP A 86 -16.59 -2.00 16.00
CA TRP A 86 -17.94 -1.80 15.47
C TRP A 86 -17.88 -0.87 14.27
N LYS A 87 -18.32 -1.34 13.10
CA LYS A 87 -18.33 -0.55 11.87
C LYS A 87 -19.56 0.35 11.84
N ASN A 88 -19.34 1.63 11.61
CA ASN A 88 -20.36 2.65 11.42
C ASN A 88 -20.87 2.66 9.97
N ALA A 89 -22.06 3.22 9.76
CA ALA A 89 -22.68 3.33 8.43
C ALA A 89 -21.80 4.09 7.41
N ASP A 90 -20.95 5.01 7.87
CA ASP A 90 -20.01 5.78 7.04
C ASP A 90 -18.70 5.04 6.70
N GLY A 91 -18.53 3.82 7.24
CA GLY A 91 -17.39 2.93 7.00
C GLY A 91 -16.23 3.07 7.99
N TYR A 92 -16.30 3.99 8.96
CA TYR A 92 -15.35 4.06 10.07
C TYR A 92 -15.69 3.05 11.16
N PHE A 93 -14.78 2.86 12.11
CA PHE A 93 -14.94 1.95 13.24
C PHE A 93 -14.86 2.70 14.56
N ASN A 94 -15.65 2.27 15.54
CA ASN A 94 -15.38 2.54 16.95
C ASN A 94 -14.54 1.41 17.53
N ILE A 95 -13.60 1.76 18.43
CA ILE A 95 -12.82 0.81 19.22
C ILE A 95 -13.39 0.86 20.64
N GLN A 96 -14.07 -0.21 21.06
CA GLN A 96 -14.83 -0.25 22.31
C GLN A 96 -14.25 -1.29 23.26
N PRO A 97 -13.93 -0.97 24.53
CA PRO A 97 -13.58 -1.97 25.53
C PRO A 97 -14.69 -3.01 25.76
N THR A 98 -14.37 -4.29 25.93
CA THR A 98 -15.40 -5.35 25.98
C THR A 98 -16.30 -5.30 27.21
N SER A 99 -15.83 -4.67 28.29
CA SER A 99 -16.45 -4.73 29.62
C SER A 99 -16.76 -3.34 30.19
N TYR A 100 -16.93 -2.32 29.33
CA TYR A 100 -17.37 -0.97 29.69
C TYR A 100 -18.08 -0.27 28.53
N LYS A 101 -19.10 0.53 28.83
CA LYS A 101 -19.82 1.33 27.83
C LYS A 101 -19.06 2.64 27.56
N GLY A 102 -17.99 2.54 26.77
CA GLY A 102 -17.14 3.66 26.35
C GLY A 102 -16.43 3.36 25.02
N ASN A 103 -15.83 4.38 24.42
CA ASN A 103 -15.04 4.26 23.20
C ASN A 103 -13.63 4.85 23.42
N VAL A 104 -12.67 4.40 22.60
CA VAL A 104 -11.45 5.17 22.36
C VAL A 104 -11.85 6.50 21.69
N ASP A 105 -11.40 7.61 22.26
CA ASP A 105 -11.73 8.96 21.81
C ASP A 105 -10.47 9.84 21.71
N ALA A 106 -10.40 10.66 20.66
CA ALA A 106 -9.39 11.70 20.47
C ALA A 106 -9.69 12.95 21.30
N LYS A 107 -8.93 13.13 22.39
CA LYS A 107 -9.12 14.24 23.35
C LYS A 107 -8.95 15.62 22.68
N ASN A 108 -9.95 16.49 22.87
CA ASN A 108 -9.98 17.88 22.37
C ASN A 108 -9.92 18.00 20.84
N VAL A 109 -11.07 17.85 20.17
CA VAL A 109 -11.18 18.09 18.72
C VAL A 109 -11.07 19.58 18.35
N PRO A 110 -10.48 19.94 17.19
CA PRO A 110 -9.95 19.05 16.15
C PRO A 110 -8.65 18.37 16.57
N ALA A 111 -8.50 17.08 16.23
CA ALA A 111 -7.31 16.30 16.61
C ALA A 111 -6.03 16.87 15.96
N GLN A 112 -5.02 17.15 16.80
CA GLN A 112 -3.70 17.66 16.43
C GLN A 112 -2.60 16.61 16.68
N ASN A 113 -1.36 16.93 16.29
CA ASN A 113 -0.23 16.11 16.68
C ASN A 113 -0.08 16.16 18.19
N GLY A 114 -0.03 15.00 18.84
CA GLY A 114 0.05 14.88 20.28
C GLY A 114 -1.30 14.71 20.98
N THR A 115 -2.42 14.79 20.25
CA THR A 115 -3.76 14.53 20.81
C THR A 115 -3.80 13.17 21.47
N ALA A 116 -4.06 13.14 22.77
CA ALA A 116 -4.18 11.91 23.55
C ALA A 116 -5.40 11.10 23.09
N LEU A 117 -5.26 9.77 23.09
CA LEU A 117 -6.41 8.87 23.02
C LEU A 117 -6.83 8.49 24.44
N HIS A 118 -8.10 8.68 24.78
CA HIS A 118 -8.63 8.39 26.12
C HIS A 118 -9.96 7.64 26.07
N LEU A 119 -10.38 7.10 27.23
CA LEU A 119 -11.69 6.49 27.38
C LEU A 119 -12.74 7.58 27.51
N TRP A 120 -13.79 7.51 26.71
CA TRP A 120 -14.89 8.46 26.82
C TRP A 120 -16.24 7.82 26.52
N ASN A 121 -17.31 8.43 27.04
CA ASN A 121 -18.68 7.98 26.77
C ASN A 121 -18.96 7.99 25.26
N PRO A 122 -19.69 6.98 24.72
CA PRO A 122 -20.06 6.96 23.31
C PRO A 122 -20.94 8.17 22.99
N HIS A 123 -20.62 8.90 21.92
CA HIS A 123 -21.44 10.05 21.48
C HIS A 123 -21.51 10.20 19.95
N GLY A 124 -21.04 9.21 19.19
CA GLY A 124 -21.21 9.15 17.72
C GLY A 124 -20.49 10.24 16.91
N LYS A 125 -19.57 11.00 17.52
CA LYS A 125 -18.85 12.09 16.83
C LYS A 125 -17.56 11.57 16.22
N ALA A 126 -17.01 12.35 15.29
CA ALA A 126 -15.79 12.04 14.55
C ALA A 126 -14.57 11.71 15.42
N SER A 127 -14.49 12.21 16.67
CA SER A 127 -13.40 11.93 17.61
C SER A 127 -13.27 10.45 17.99
N GLN A 128 -14.33 9.65 17.84
CA GLN A 128 -14.36 8.23 18.20
C GLN A 128 -14.23 7.30 16.99
N GLN A 129 -13.97 7.86 15.81
CA GLN A 129 -14.05 7.14 14.55
C GLN A 129 -12.66 6.90 13.96
N PHE A 130 -12.37 5.63 13.68
CA PHE A 130 -11.09 5.15 13.21
C PHE A 130 -11.23 4.36 11.91
N TYR A 131 -10.15 4.23 11.16
CA TYR A 131 -10.06 3.32 10.03
C TYR A 131 -8.72 2.60 10.07
N PHE A 132 -8.67 1.43 9.46
CA PHE A 132 -7.53 0.54 9.51
C PHE A 132 -6.95 0.41 8.12
N LYS A 133 -5.62 0.36 8.03
CA LYS A 133 -4.89 0.06 6.80
C LYS A 133 -4.09 -1.21 7.01
N HIS A 134 -4.38 -2.24 6.22
CA HIS A 134 -3.66 -3.51 6.35
C HIS A 134 -2.25 -3.40 5.77
N LEU A 135 -1.27 -3.96 6.47
CA LEU A 135 0.14 -4.03 6.07
C LEU A 135 0.58 -5.44 5.67
N GLY A 136 -0.26 -6.46 5.86
CA GLY A 136 0.08 -7.87 5.63
C GLY A 136 0.08 -8.67 6.93
N GLU A 137 -0.28 -9.96 6.85
CA GLU A 137 -0.09 -10.95 7.94
C GLU A 137 -0.69 -10.52 9.30
N GLY A 138 -1.82 -9.80 9.27
CA GLY A 138 -2.50 -9.34 10.48
C GLY A 138 -1.85 -8.12 11.16
N ARG A 139 -0.94 -7.43 10.44
CA ARG A 139 -0.37 -6.13 10.82
C ARG A 139 -1.16 -4.99 10.17
N TYR A 140 -1.35 -3.90 10.90
CA TYR A 140 -2.15 -2.74 10.50
C TYR A 140 -1.51 -1.43 10.93
N LYS A 141 -1.88 -0.35 10.24
CA LYS A 141 -1.93 0.99 10.83
C LYS A 141 -3.37 1.30 11.22
N ILE A 142 -3.54 1.99 12.34
CA ILE A 142 -4.83 2.50 12.80
C ILE A 142 -4.80 4.01 12.63
N TYR A 143 -5.78 4.57 11.95
CA TYR A 143 -5.91 6.00 11.74
C TYR A 143 -7.19 6.51 12.37
N HIS A 144 -7.13 7.70 12.95
CA HIS A 144 -8.31 8.46 13.34
C HIS A 144 -8.92 9.14 12.11
N ARG A 145 -10.22 9.46 12.13
CA ARG A 145 -10.95 10.10 11.03
C ARG A 145 -10.32 11.40 10.52
N SER A 146 -9.52 12.08 11.33
CA SER A 146 -8.71 13.24 10.91
C SER A 146 -7.51 12.92 10.00
N GLY A 147 -7.22 11.65 9.72
CA GLY A 147 -6.07 11.20 8.94
C GLY A 147 -4.77 11.02 9.74
N LYS A 148 -4.80 11.30 11.05
CA LYS A 148 -3.65 11.08 11.95
C LYS A 148 -3.59 9.61 12.38
N VAL A 149 -2.38 9.09 12.52
CA VAL A 149 -2.14 7.69 12.90
C VAL A 149 -2.11 7.55 14.43
N VAL A 150 -2.62 6.42 14.92
CA VAL A 150 -2.46 5.99 16.31
C VAL A 150 -1.05 5.46 16.50
N CYS A 151 -0.28 6.07 17.41
CA CYS A 151 1.10 5.67 17.65
C CYS A 151 1.50 5.80 19.11
N LEU A 152 2.62 5.16 19.46
CA LEU A 152 3.29 5.34 20.73
C LEU A 152 3.93 6.73 20.82
N LYS A 153 3.81 7.38 21.98
CA LYS A 153 4.30 8.75 22.22
C LYS A 153 5.82 8.82 22.20
N ASP A 154 6.49 7.90 22.89
CA ASP A 154 7.91 7.63 22.62
C ASP A 154 7.99 6.62 21.46
N ASN A 155 8.47 7.08 20.31
CA ASN A 155 8.51 6.28 19.09
C ASN A 155 9.66 5.26 19.04
N LYS A 156 10.52 5.21 20.08
CA LYS A 156 11.69 4.31 20.14
C LYS A 156 11.47 3.09 21.02
N THR A 157 10.37 3.02 21.77
CA THR A 157 10.18 1.96 22.76
C THR A 157 8.72 1.56 22.94
N ASP A 158 8.49 0.32 23.34
CA ASP A 158 7.19 -0.19 23.78
C ASP A 158 7.22 -0.66 25.25
N LYS A 159 8.02 0.03 26.08
CA LYS A 159 8.00 -0.14 27.53
C LYS A 159 6.60 0.12 28.10
N ASN A 160 6.27 -0.63 29.15
CA ASN A 160 5.02 -0.49 29.91
C ASN A 160 4.79 0.97 30.33
N GLY A 161 3.57 1.46 30.11
CA GLY A 161 3.16 2.82 30.40
C GLY A 161 3.49 3.84 29.31
N ASN A 162 4.14 3.46 28.20
CA ASN A 162 4.30 4.37 27.06
C ASN A 162 2.90 4.76 26.54
N LYS A 163 2.66 6.06 26.46
CA LYS A 163 1.34 6.61 26.15
C LYS A 163 1.01 6.48 24.67
N VAL A 164 -0.27 6.37 24.38
CA VAL A 164 -0.78 6.31 23.00
C VAL A 164 -1.40 7.66 22.64
N HIS A 165 -1.09 8.16 21.45
CA HIS A 165 -1.59 9.44 20.96
C HIS A 165 -1.78 9.43 19.44
N LEU A 166 -2.31 10.52 18.91
CA LEU A 166 -2.40 10.77 17.48
C LEU A 166 -1.23 11.62 16.99
N TRP A 167 -0.66 11.24 15.84
CA TRP A 167 0.38 12.02 15.18
C TRP A 167 0.25 11.96 13.66
N LYS A 168 0.96 12.85 12.95
CA LYS A 168 1.15 12.72 11.51
C LYS A 168 1.82 11.38 11.20
N ASP A 169 1.32 10.66 10.20
CA ASP A 169 1.95 9.41 9.79
C ASP A 169 3.39 9.68 9.31
N HIS A 170 4.33 8.93 9.88
CA HIS A 170 5.76 9.04 9.67
C HIS A 170 6.42 7.67 9.44
N ASN A 171 5.61 6.65 9.10
CA ASN A 171 6.08 5.30 8.73
C ASN A 171 7.06 4.66 9.74
N ALA A 172 6.93 4.95 11.03
CA ALA A 172 7.71 4.30 12.08
C ALA A 172 7.02 3.03 12.58
N ILE A 173 7.79 2.07 13.08
CA ILE A 173 7.28 0.83 13.68
C ILE A 173 6.36 1.08 14.88
N SER A 174 6.52 2.22 15.58
CA SER A 174 5.65 2.69 16.66
C SER A 174 4.23 3.08 16.20
N THR A 175 3.97 3.10 14.88
CA THR A 175 2.68 3.35 14.26
C THR A 175 1.98 2.07 13.77
N GLU A 176 2.63 0.92 13.94
CA GLU A 176 2.18 -0.37 13.44
C GLU A 176 1.71 -1.29 14.56
N TRP A 177 0.61 -2.00 14.32
CA TRP A 177 -0.10 -2.79 15.32
C TRP A 177 -0.51 -4.14 14.75
N PHE A 178 -0.53 -5.17 15.57
CA PHE A 178 -1.21 -6.43 15.27
C PHE A 178 -2.56 -6.48 15.96
N ILE A 179 -3.61 -6.80 15.20
CA ILE A 179 -4.93 -7.08 15.76
C ILE A 179 -4.99 -8.58 15.99
N LEU A 180 -5.16 -8.99 17.24
CA LEU A 180 -5.12 -10.40 17.65
C LEU A 180 -6.50 -10.86 18.09
N ASP A 181 -6.84 -12.10 17.77
CA ASP A 181 -7.97 -12.80 18.35
C ASP A 181 -7.73 -12.98 19.87
N ALA A 182 -8.67 -12.56 20.71
CA ALA A 182 -8.46 -12.56 22.16
C ALA A 182 -8.37 -13.98 22.77
N ASN A 183 -8.92 -15.00 22.12
CA ASN A 183 -8.90 -16.38 22.62
C ASN A 183 -7.61 -17.09 22.22
N THR A 184 -7.23 -16.98 20.94
CA THR A 184 -6.08 -17.69 20.37
C THR A 184 -4.78 -16.89 20.44
N ASN A 185 -4.86 -15.58 20.65
CA ASN A 185 -3.75 -14.64 20.57
C ASN A 185 -3.01 -14.65 19.21
N LYS A 186 -3.64 -15.21 18.17
CA LYS A 186 -3.13 -15.20 16.81
C LYS A 186 -3.60 -13.94 16.10
N PRO A 187 -2.82 -13.39 15.15
CA PRO A 187 -3.27 -12.28 14.34
C PRO A 187 -4.56 -12.61 13.62
N ILE A 188 -5.50 -11.68 13.67
CA ILE A 188 -6.62 -11.65 12.76
C ILE A 188 -6.05 -11.20 11.42
N VAL A 189 -5.75 -12.19 10.60
CA VAL A 189 -5.50 -12.00 9.19
C VAL A 189 -6.88 -11.85 8.55
N VAL A 190 -7.26 -10.62 8.25
CA VAL A 190 -8.33 -10.42 7.28
C VAL A 190 -7.72 -10.68 5.92
N ASP A 191 -7.94 -11.90 5.46
CA ASP A 191 -7.93 -12.16 4.04
C ASP A 191 -8.89 -11.14 3.41
N LYS A 192 -8.38 -10.33 2.48
CA LYS A 192 -9.25 -9.55 1.60
C LYS A 192 -10.21 -10.56 0.96
N LYS A 193 -11.42 -10.72 1.48
CA LYS A 193 -12.51 -11.34 0.71
C LYS A 193 -12.92 -10.27 -0.30
N VAL A 194 -12.30 -10.18 -1.46
CA VAL A 194 -12.26 -11.22 -2.50
C VAL A 194 -10.87 -11.78 -2.81
N GLY A 195 -10.68 -13.08 -2.52
CA GLY A 195 -10.13 -14.03 -3.49
C GLY A 195 -8.62 -14.05 -3.73
N ILE A 196 -7.79 -13.69 -2.75
CA ILE A 196 -6.34 -13.69 -2.98
C ILE A 196 -5.59 -14.38 -1.85
N VAL A 197 -5.34 -15.68 -2.03
CA VAL A 197 -4.26 -16.39 -1.34
C VAL A 197 -2.96 -15.70 -1.72
N HIS A 198 -2.25 -15.12 -0.75
CA HIS A 198 -0.90 -14.63 -0.96
C HIS A 198 0.01 -15.83 -1.23
N LYS A 199 0.34 -16.04 -2.50
CA LYS A 199 1.30 -17.07 -2.89
C LYS A 199 2.72 -16.55 -2.71
N SER A 200 3.65 -17.46 -2.51
CA SER A 200 5.06 -17.13 -2.60
C SER A 200 5.33 -16.47 -3.96
N LEU A 201 6.17 -15.43 -3.94
CA LEU A 201 6.60 -14.79 -5.17
C LEU A 201 7.23 -15.84 -6.08
N LYS A 202 6.74 -15.93 -7.31
CA LYS A 202 7.41 -16.72 -8.34
C LYS A 202 8.73 -16.03 -8.66
N GLY A 203 9.84 -16.74 -8.54
CA GLY A 203 11.17 -16.21 -8.85
C GLY A 203 11.76 -15.26 -7.79
N SER A 204 12.67 -14.40 -8.23
CA SER A 204 13.52 -13.57 -7.39
C SER A 204 12.84 -12.27 -6.96
N ARG A 205 13.15 -11.83 -5.73
CA ARG A 205 12.71 -10.54 -5.20
C ARG A 205 13.41 -9.37 -5.89
N VAL A 206 12.67 -8.28 -6.07
CA VAL A 206 13.18 -6.95 -6.45
C VAL A 206 12.81 -5.98 -5.34
N ASP A 207 13.67 -4.99 -5.08
CA ASP A 207 13.43 -3.97 -4.05
C ASP A 207 12.30 -3.02 -4.50
N GLU A 208 11.09 -3.25 -4.01
CA GLU A 208 9.87 -2.52 -4.37
C GLU A 208 9.90 -1.04 -3.95
N SER A 209 10.84 -0.64 -3.08
CA SER A 209 11.01 0.76 -2.69
C SER A 209 11.71 1.59 -3.77
N LYS A 210 12.43 0.94 -4.68
CA LYS A 210 13.28 1.60 -5.68
C LYS A 210 12.59 1.76 -7.02
N THR A 211 13.07 2.76 -7.76
CA THR A 211 12.80 2.91 -9.19
C THR A 211 14.03 2.44 -9.94
N PHE A 212 13.85 1.75 -11.06
CA PHE A 212 14.93 1.15 -11.84
C PHE A 212 14.91 1.63 -13.28
N TYR A 213 16.11 1.75 -13.85
CA TYR A 213 16.32 1.54 -15.27
C TYR A 213 16.41 0.02 -15.54
N ILE A 214 15.81 -0.43 -16.63
CA ILE A 214 15.94 -1.81 -17.13
C ILE A 214 16.79 -1.73 -18.40
N GLN A 215 18.01 -2.26 -18.37
CA GLN A 215 18.94 -2.20 -19.51
C GLN A 215 19.23 -3.60 -20.06
N SER A 216 19.21 -3.76 -21.38
CA SER A 216 19.63 -4.99 -22.06
C SER A 216 21.07 -5.36 -21.68
N ALA A 217 21.29 -6.64 -21.37
CA ALA A 217 22.63 -7.16 -21.06
C ALA A 217 23.61 -7.04 -22.23
N MET A 218 23.14 -6.87 -23.47
CA MET A 218 24.01 -6.69 -24.64
C MET A 218 24.88 -5.43 -24.57
N SER A 219 24.37 -4.35 -23.96
CA SER A 219 25.06 -3.05 -23.81
C SER A 219 25.37 -2.66 -22.37
N HIS A 220 24.92 -3.42 -21.38
CA HIS A 220 25.17 -3.09 -19.99
C HIS A 220 26.69 -3.05 -19.71
N GLY A 221 27.14 -1.97 -19.08
CA GLY A 221 28.56 -1.73 -18.81
C GLY A 221 29.42 -1.34 -20.03
N ARG A 222 28.82 -1.25 -21.23
CA ARG A 222 29.53 -0.95 -22.49
C ARG A 222 29.05 0.33 -23.17
N GLY A 223 27.99 0.95 -22.67
CA GLY A 223 27.48 2.21 -23.20
C GLY A 223 26.10 2.58 -22.68
N SER A 224 25.51 3.58 -23.32
CA SER A 224 24.20 4.13 -22.96
C SER A 224 23.02 3.50 -23.71
N LYS A 225 23.24 2.50 -24.57
CA LYS A 225 22.19 1.83 -25.35
C LYS A 225 21.38 0.82 -24.53
N GLY A 226 20.24 0.39 -25.08
CA GLY A 226 19.52 -0.78 -24.57
C GLY A 226 18.58 -0.55 -23.38
N PHE A 227 18.19 0.69 -23.08
CA PHE A 227 17.28 0.99 -21.98
C PHE A 227 15.82 0.79 -22.42
N PHE A 228 15.09 -0.06 -21.69
CA PHE A 228 13.66 -0.27 -21.87
C PHE A 228 12.95 1.08 -21.79
N GLU A 229 12.07 1.36 -22.74
CA GLU A 229 11.21 2.54 -22.74
C GLU A 229 9.84 2.28 -23.38
N PHE A 230 8.93 3.22 -23.17
CA PHE A 230 7.81 3.46 -24.07
C PHE A 230 8.13 4.65 -24.96
N GLY A 231 8.11 4.46 -26.29
CA GLY A 231 8.60 5.46 -27.24
C GLY A 231 7.63 6.64 -27.50
N GLY A 232 8.19 7.75 -27.99
CA GLY A 232 7.45 8.94 -28.47
C GLY A 232 7.25 10.04 -27.42
N ALA A 233 6.92 11.26 -27.88
CA ALA A 233 6.57 12.38 -27.01
C ALA A 233 5.34 12.05 -26.13
N ASP A 234 4.37 11.35 -26.71
CA ASP A 234 3.17 10.86 -26.02
C ASP A 234 3.37 9.45 -25.45
N TRP A 235 4.50 9.18 -24.81
CA TRP A 235 4.88 7.82 -24.37
C TRP A 235 3.82 7.09 -23.51
N GLN A 236 2.94 7.83 -22.82
CA GLN A 236 1.81 7.29 -22.04
C GLN A 236 0.56 6.96 -22.86
N LYS A 237 0.59 7.13 -24.19
CA LYS A 237 -0.51 6.70 -25.06
C LYS A 237 -0.63 5.18 -24.99
N LYS A 238 -1.83 4.71 -24.65
CA LYS A 238 -2.18 3.28 -24.67
C LYS A 238 -1.84 2.68 -26.03
N GLY A 239 -1.13 1.55 -26.03
CA GLY A 239 -0.70 0.88 -27.25
C GLY A 239 0.72 1.20 -27.71
N ASN A 240 1.38 2.20 -27.12
CA ASN A 240 2.78 2.50 -27.45
C ASN A 240 3.67 1.29 -27.18
N ARG A 241 4.41 0.85 -28.20
CA ARG A 241 5.25 -0.34 -28.11
C ARG A 241 6.40 -0.13 -27.13
N ALA A 242 6.60 -1.12 -26.28
CA ALA A 242 7.84 -1.25 -25.53
C ALA A 242 8.99 -1.48 -26.50
N GLN A 243 10.06 -0.73 -26.30
CA GLN A 243 11.27 -0.77 -27.10
C GLN A 243 12.49 -0.50 -26.23
N ILE A 244 13.67 -0.60 -26.82
CA ILE A 244 14.90 -0.09 -26.21
C ILE A 244 15.40 1.15 -26.92
N TRP A 245 16.05 2.02 -26.16
CA TRP A 245 16.71 3.21 -26.69
C TRP A 245 17.97 3.53 -25.88
N THR A 246 18.74 4.51 -26.33
CA THR A 246 19.76 5.10 -25.50
C THR A 246 19.14 5.74 -24.26
N LYS A 247 19.85 5.72 -23.13
CA LYS A 247 19.41 6.31 -21.85
C LYS A 247 18.93 7.76 -22.04
N GLY A 248 19.62 8.51 -22.91
CA GLY A 248 19.39 9.94 -23.15
C GLY A 248 19.73 10.79 -21.92
N ASN A 249 19.24 12.03 -21.90
CA ASN A 249 19.34 12.88 -20.72
C ASN A 249 18.49 12.31 -19.55
N SER A 250 18.99 12.49 -18.33
CA SER A 250 18.51 11.94 -17.06
C SER A 250 17.07 12.31 -16.67
N SER A 251 16.39 13.16 -17.45
CA SER A 251 15.02 13.63 -17.25
C SER A 251 13.96 12.85 -18.03
N SER A 252 14.32 11.84 -18.83
CA SER A 252 13.32 11.07 -19.60
C SER A 252 12.51 10.11 -18.71
N ASN A 253 11.31 10.57 -18.34
CA ASN A 253 10.35 9.87 -17.48
C ASN A 253 9.87 8.50 -18.03
N ASN A 254 10.11 8.21 -19.31
CA ASN A 254 9.60 7.05 -20.03
C ASN A 254 10.47 5.78 -19.91
N LYS A 255 11.61 5.86 -19.19
CA LYS A 255 12.58 4.75 -18.99
C LYS A 255 12.66 4.25 -17.54
N MET A 256 11.83 4.80 -16.66
CA MET A 256 11.87 4.54 -15.23
C MET A 256 10.76 3.57 -14.86
N PHE A 257 11.11 2.46 -14.20
CA PHE A 257 10.15 1.40 -13.86
C PHE A 257 10.18 1.04 -12.38
N LYS A 258 9.00 0.70 -11.84
CA LYS A 258 8.84 0.13 -10.51
C LYS A 258 8.27 -1.28 -10.63
N PHE A 259 8.72 -2.17 -9.75
CA PHE A 259 8.16 -3.50 -9.60
C PHE A 259 7.21 -3.45 -8.41
N GLU A 260 5.91 -3.51 -8.67
CA GLU A 260 4.88 -3.54 -7.63
C GLU A 260 4.33 -4.96 -7.56
N LYS A 261 4.35 -5.63 -6.40
CA LYS A 261 3.68 -6.93 -6.30
C LYS A 261 2.21 -6.82 -6.67
N THR A 262 1.76 -7.78 -7.47
CA THR A 262 0.34 -8.02 -7.70
C THR A 262 -0.34 -8.33 -6.36
N PRO A 263 -1.67 -8.16 -6.25
CA PRO A 263 -2.32 -8.26 -4.95
C PRO A 263 -2.16 -9.65 -4.30
N ASN A 264 -1.88 -10.71 -5.07
CA ASN A 264 -1.60 -12.07 -4.56
C ASN A 264 -0.14 -12.35 -4.24
N GLY A 265 0.76 -11.40 -4.43
CA GLY A 265 2.19 -11.54 -4.15
C GLY A 265 2.94 -12.50 -5.07
N GLU A 266 2.25 -13.26 -5.94
CA GLU A 266 2.85 -14.30 -6.80
C GLU A 266 3.68 -13.68 -7.93
N PHE A 267 3.26 -12.52 -8.43
CA PHE A 267 3.86 -11.82 -9.57
C PHE A 267 4.05 -10.32 -9.27
N TYR A 268 4.78 -9.64 -10.16
CA TYR A 268 4.88 -8.18 -10.22
C TYR A 268 4.08 -7.61 -11.40
N TRP A 269 3.59 -6.39 -11.21
CA TRP A 269 3.40 -5.43 -12.28
C TRP A 269 4.70 -4.65 -12.51
N ILE A 270 5.06 -4.41 -13.77
CA ILE A 270 6.17 -3.52 -14.13
C ILE A 270 5.56 -2.16 -14.50
N LYS A 271 5.52 -1.26 -13.53
CA LYS A 271 4.88 0.06 -13.65
C LYS A 271 5.83 1.08 -14.26
N ALA A 272 5.34 1.87 -15.21
CA ALA A 272 6.02 3.10 -15.60
C ALA A 272 6.01 4.07 -14.41
N ALA A 273 7.17 4.34 -13.83
CA ALA A 273 7.29 5.01 -12.53
C ALA A 273 6.68 6.42 -12.53
N LYS A 274 6.63 7.08 -13.70
CA LYS A 274 6.12 8.43 -13.90
C LYS A 274 4.73 8.47 -14.54
N SER A 275 4.03 7.34 -14.56
CA SER A 275 2.61 7.25 -14.91
C SER A 275 1.77 7.03 -13.65
N ALA A 276 0.57 7.62 -13.61
CA ALA A 276 -0.40 7.40 -12.54
C ALA A 276 -0.84 5.92 -12.47
N ASN A 277 -1.10 5.30 -13.64
CA ASN A 277 -1.65 3.94 -13.71
C ASN A 277 -1.12 3.10 -14.90
N GLY A 278 0.00 3.49 -15.52
CA GLY A 278 0.58 2.82 -16.68
C GLY A 278 1.51 1.66 -16.33
N VAL A 279 1.39 0.52 -17.01
CA VAL A 279 2.23 -0.67 -16.83
C VAL A 279 2.65 -1.26 -18.17
N VAL A 280 3.67 -2.13 -18.14
CA VAL A 280 3.98 -3.07 -19.23
C VAL A 280 2.83 -4.09 -19.33
N ASP A 281 2.32 -4.29 -20.54
CA ASP A 281 1.21 -5.19 -20.84
C ASP A 281 1.48 -5.97 -22.14
N CYS A 282 1.03 -7.21 -22.21
CA CYS A 282 1.08 -8.01 -23.43
C CYS A 282 -0.12 -7.68 -24.33
N LYS A 283 0.16 -7.09 -25.50
CA LYS A 283 -0.86 -6.53 -26.40
C LYS A 283 -1.98 -7.54 -26.70
N GLY A 284 -3.22 -7.08 -26.55
CA GLY A 284 -4.42 -7.89 -26.81
C GLY A 284 -4.62 -9.04 -25.82
N GLY A 285 -3.93 -9.05 -24.69
CA GLY A 285 -3.96 -10.17 -23.76
C GLY A 285 -3.10 -11.37 -24.18
N GLY A 286 -2.26 -11.21 -25.22
CA GLY A 286 -1.51 -12.32 -25.81
C GLY A 286 -0.51 -12.99 -24.86
N THR A 287 -0.31 -14.29 -25.01
CA THR A 287 0.59 -15.10 -24.18
C THR A 287 1.60 -15.93 -24.98
N SER A 288 1.53 -15.84 -26.31
CA SER A 288 2.32 -16.61 -27.28
C SER A 288 3.65 -15.94 -27.63
N LYS A 289 4.57 -16.71 -28.24
CA LYS A 289 5.81 -16.16 -28.81
C LYS A 289 5.51 -15.07 -29.84
N GLY A 290 6.32 -14.03 -29.87
CA GLY A 290 6.14 -12.86 -30.71
C GLY A 290 5.17 -11.82 -30.16
N THR A 291 4.44 -12.09 -29.06
CA THR A 291 3.45 -11.14 -28.52
C THR A 291 4.11 -9.80 -28.17
N PRO A 292 3.67 -8.70 -28.78
CA PRO A 292 4.13 -7.35 -28.45
C PRO A 292 3.92 -6.96 -26.99
N LEU A 293 4.94 -6.39 -26.34
CA LEU A 293 4.76 -5.60 -25.12
C LEU A 293 4.44 -4.13 -25.45
N HIS A 294 3.52 -3.52 -24.70
CA HIS A 294 3.13 -2.12 -24.89
C HIS A 294 2.77 -1.43 -23.56
N PHE A 295 2.62 -0.11 -23.61
CA PHE A 295 2.08 0.67 -22.50
C PHE A 295 0.56 0.48 -22.45
N TRP A 296 0.04 0.14 -21.27
CA TRP A 296 -1.41 0.07 -21.06
C TRP A 296 -1.79 0.47 -19.64
N SER A 297 -3.06 0.84 -19.45
CA SER A 297 -3.58 1.07 -18.09
C SER A 297 -3.61 -0.23 -17.31
N LYS A 298 -3.16 -0.18 -16.06
CA LYS A 298 -3.25 -1.31 -15.14
C LYS A 298 -4.70 -1.75 -14.96
N HIS A 299 -4.98 -3.01 -15.27
CA HIS A 299 -6.29 -3.66 -15.13
C HIS A 299 -6.21 -4.97 -14.32
N GLY A 300 -5.00 -5.49 -14.06
CA GLY A 300 -4.79 -6.65 -13.19
C GLY A 300 -4.99 -8.02 -13.85
N GLY A 301 -5.34 -8.04 -15.13
CA GLY A 301 -5.39 -9.25 -15.96
C GLY A 301 -4.02 -9.92 -16.12
N ASP A 302 -4.01 -11.16 -16.59
CA ASP A 302 -2.81 -11.98 -16.64
C ASP A 302 -1.71 -11.41 -17.55
N SER A 303 -2.08 -10.66 -18.61
CA SER A 303 -1.17 -9.99 -19.55
C SER A 303 -0.21 -8.98 -18.91
N GLN A 304 -0.45 -8.60 -17.65
CA GLN A 304 0.34 -7.62 -16.90
C GLN A 304 1.20 -8.27 -15.81
N LYS A 305 1.18 -9.60 -15.68
CA LYS A 305 1.81 -10.32 -14.56
C LYS A 305 3.17 -10.86 -14.99
N PHE A 306 4.21 -10.40 -14.31
CA PHE A 306 5.59 -10.78 -14.59
C PHE A 306 6.29 -11.33 -13.35
N TYR A 307 7.33 -12.14 -13.55
CA TYR A 307 8.23 -12.55 -12.50
C TYR A 307 9.67 -12.51 -13.00
N LEU A 308 10.64 -12.43 -12.09
CA LEU A 308 12.04 -12.32 -12.45
C LEU A 308 12.81 -13.54 -11.98
N LYS A 309 13.86 -13.93 -12.68
CA LYS A 309 14.89 -14.84 -12.16
C LYS A 309 16.23 -14.12 -12.21
N LYS A 310 16.85 -13.91 -11.06
CA LYS A 310 18.20 -13.37 -10.95
C LYS A 310 19.20 -14.44 -11.40
N LEU A 311 20.15 -14.05 -12.24
CA LEU A 311 21.23 -14.89 -12.71
C LEU A 311 22.51 -14.66 -11.88
N PRO A 312 23.47 -15.62 -11.87
CA PRO A 312 24.70 -15.50 -11.09
C PRO A 312 25.54 -14.26 -11.43
N ASN A 313 25.51 -13.81 -12.69
CA ASN A 313 26.19 -12.61 -13.19
C ASN A 313 25.52 -11.28 -12.77
N GLY A 314 24.47 -11.34 -11.94
CA GLY A 314 23.72 -10.18 -11.47
C GLY A 314 22.67 -9.63 -12.43
N SER A 315 22.57 -10.16 -13.66
CA SER A 315 21.46 -9.85 -14.57
C SER A 315 20.18 -10.58 -14.14
N TYR A 316 19.07 -10.27 -14.81
CA TYR A 316 17.78 -10.88 -14.59
C TYR A 316 17.19 -11.34 -15.93
N LYS A 317 16.51 -12.48 -15.91
CA LYS A 317 15.48 -12.77 -16.91
C LYS A 317 14.12 -12.33 -16.37
N ILE A 318 13.35 -11.62 -17.19
CA ILE A 318 11.99 -11.22 -16.89
C ILE A 318 11.05 -12.14 -17.65
N TYR A 319 10.15 -12.81 -16.95
CA TYR A 319 9.17 -13.72 -17.53
C TYR A 319 7.76 -13.17 -17.35
N HIS A 320 6.93 -13.37 -18.35
CA HIS A 320 5.48 -13.25 -18.21
C HIS A 320 4.94 -14.47 -17.45
N LYS A 321 3.76 -14.35 -16.82
CA LYS A 321 3.08 -15.44 -16.10
C LYS A 321 2.97 -16.74 -16.91
N SER A 322 2.81 -16.65 -18.23
CA SER A 322 2.77 -17.80 -19.14
C SER A 322 4.09 -18.58 -19.27
N GLY A 323 5.18 -18.11 -18.66
CA GLY A 323 6.51 -18.72 -18.75
C GLY A 323 7.35 -18.26 -19.94
N LYS A 324 6.81 -17.41 -20.82
CA LYS A 324 7.57 -16.76 -21.90
C LYS A 324 8.46 -15.65 -21.35
N VAL A 325 9.64 -15.49 -21.93
CA VAL A 325 10.62 -14.48 -21.51
C VAL A 325 10.44 -13.19 -22.28
N VAL A 326 10.71 -12.06 -21.62
CA VAL A 326 10.79 -10.74 -22.25
C VAL A 326 12.09 -10.68 -23.05
N CYS A 327 11.98 -10.53 -24.37
CA CYS A 327 13.08 -10.66 -25.32
C CYS A 327 13.12 -9.46 -26.27
N LEU A 328 14.32 -9.11 -26.70
CA LEU A 328 14.52 -8.22 -27.86
C LEU A 328 14.12 -8.94 -29.15
N GLN A 329 13.33 -8.27 -29.98
CA GLN A 329 12.91 -8.80 -31.26
C GLN A 329 14.10 -8.93 -32.24
N ASN A 330 13.98 -9.87 -33.19
CA ASN A 330 14.93 -10.11 -34.29
C ASN A 330 16.35 -10.54 -33.86
N ASN A 331 16.54 -10.92 -32.59
CA ASN A 331 17.68 -11.67 -32.05
C ASN A 331 19.10 -11.19 -32.39
N LYS A 332 19.31 -9.92 -32.79
CA LYS A 332 20.61 -9.50 -33.35
C LYS A 332 21.21 -8.17 -32.90
N THR A 333 20.47 -7.18 -32.41
CA THR A 333 21.06 -5.87 -32.04
C THR A 333 20.27 -5.12 -30.96
N ASP A 334 20.94 -4.34 -30.12
CA ASP A 334 20.34 -3.39 -29.17
C ASP A 334 20.21 -1.97 -29.74
N ASN A 335 20.02 -1.90 -31.06
CA ASN A 335 19.81 -0.64 -31.75
C ASN A 335 18.55 0.06 -31.23
N ASN A 336 18.64 1.39 -31.23
CA ASN A 336 17.55 2.27 -30.85
C ASN A 336 16.27 1.92 -31.62
N GLY A 337 15.18 1.72 -30.88
CA GLY A 337 13.88 1.40 -31.42
C GLY A 337 13.62 -0.10 -31.56
N ASN A 338 14.61 -0.96 -31.29
CA ASN A 338 14.36 -2.41 -31.30
C ASN A 338 13.25 -2.74 -30.31
N LYS A 339 12.28 -3.51 -30.77
CA LYS A 339 11.03 -3.78 -30.07
C LYS A 339 11.20 -4.92 -29.08
N ILE A 340 10.36 -4.89 -28.05
CA ILE A 340 10.33 -5.92 -27.03
C ILE A 340 9.07 -6.77 -27.21
N HIS A 341 9.22 -8.08 -27.07
CA HIS A 341 8.13 -9.05 -27.19
C HIS A 341 8.29 -10.21 -26.19
N LEU A 342 7.28 -11.07 -26.12
CA LEU A 342 7.41 -12.38 -25.48
C LEU A 342 8.08 -13.37 -26.43
N TRP A 343 8.96 -14.22 -25.91
CA TRP A 343 9.57 -15.31 -26.66
C TRP A 343 9.76 -16.56 -25.81
N ASP A 344 10.11 -17.67 -26.44
CA ASP A 344 10.56 -18.85 -25.71
C ASP A 344 11.94 -18.60 -25.10
N ASP A 345 12.15 -19.07 -23.88
CA ASP A 345 13.45 -18.94 -23.25
C ASP A 345 14.46 -19.86 -23.94
N HIS A 346 15.49 -19.27 -24.52
CA HIS A 346 16.55 -19.93 -25.28
C HIS A 346 17.94 -19.53 -24.77
N ASN A 347 18.03 -19.08 -23.51
CA ASN A 347 19.29 -18.72 -22.84
C ASN A 347 20.19 -17.75 -23.62
N ALA A 348 19.60 -16.85 -24.40
CA ALA A 348 20.35 -15.84 -25.13
C ALA A 348 20.45 -14.54 -24.33
N ILE A 349 21.54 -13.80 -24.55
CA ILE A 349 21.77 -12.46 -23.96
C ILE A 349 20.69 -11.44 -24.33
N THR A 350 19.96 -11.67 -25.43
CA THR A 350 18.78 -10.89 -25.86
C THR A 350 17.57 -11.02 -24.92
N THR A 351 17.64 -11.93 -23.94
CA THR A 351 16.62 -12.19 -22.91
C THR A 351 17.05 -11.74 -21.51
N GLU A 352 18.26 -11.17 -21.38
CA GLU A 352 18.85 -10.76 -20.10
C GLU A 352 18.82 -9.25 -19.91
N TRP A 353 18.53 -8.83 -18.68
CA TRP A 353 18.28 -7.44 -18.30
C TRP A 353 18.97 -7.10 -16.99
N TYR A 354 19.67 -5.98 -16.93
CA TYR A 354 20.17 -5.42 -15.67
C TYR A 354 19.19 -4.40 -15.11
N LEU A 355 18.99 -4.46 -13.78
CA LEU A 355 18.18 -3.50 -13.04
C LEU A 355 19.10 -2.53 -12.29
N THR A 356 19.18 -1.29 -12.77
CA THR A 356 20.00 -0.25 -12.13
C THR A 356 19.09 0.75 -11.41
N PRO A 357 19.21 0.93 -10.08
CA PRO A 357 18.44 1.93 -9.37
C PRO A 357 18.62 3.33 -9.97
N VAL A 358 17.53 4.05 -10.14
CA VAL A 358 17.56 5.49 -10.43
C VAL A 358 17.97 6.20 -9.14
N ARG A 359 19.02 7.01 -9.23
CA ARG A 359 19.50 7.84 -8.12
C ARG A 359 18.65 9.09 -7.95
#